data_AF-A0AAP5IFG0-F1
#
_entry.id   AF-A0AAP5IFG0-F1
#
_cell.length_a   1.000
_cell.length_b   1.000
_cell.length_c   1.000
_cell.angle_alpha   90.00
_cell.angle_beta   90.00
_cell.angle_gamma   90.00
#
_symmetry.space_group_name_H-M   'P 1'
#
loop_
_entity.id
_entity.type
_entity.pdbx_description
1 polymer ?
#
loop_
_entity_poly.entity_id
_entity_poly.type
_entity_poly.pdbx_seq_one_letter_code
_entity_poly.pdbx_strand_id
1 'polypeptide(L)' 'MPDKNFPISIFIPSVNDYVEVVGAKCEVIDGKQFLRMVCKTSIGTELLINPSDLQTYFERYAVPF' A
#
# COMPACT_ATOMS: atom_id res chain seq x y z
N MET A 1 -19.22 -11.31 -11.66
CA MET A 1 -18.72 -9.98 -11.24
C MET A 1 -17.57 -9.66 -12.17
N PRO A 2 -17.53 -8.52 -12.87
CA PRO A 2 -16.36 -8.24 -13.68
C PRO A 2 -15.19 -8.02 -12.72
N ASP A 3 -14.12 -8.79 -12.90
CA ASP A 3 -12.81 -8.61 -12.30
C ASP A 3 -12.32 -7.20 -12.64
N LYS A 4 -12.63 -6.25 -11.76
CA LYS A 4 -12.20 -4.87 -11.84
C LYS A 4 -10.78 -4.78 -11.29
N ASN A 5 -9.81 -5.35 -12.00
CA ASN A 5 -8.38 -5.10 -11.80
C ASN A 5 -8.02 -3.70 -12.33
N PHE A 6 -8.72 -2.67 -11.86
CA PHE A 6 -8.29 -1.30 -12.05
C PHE A 6 -7.09 -1.08 -11.14
N PRO A 7 -6.00 -0.45 -11.63
CA PRO A 7 -4.92 -0.05 -10.75
C PRO A 7 -5.50 0.90 -9.69
N ILE A 8 -5.36 0.53 -8.42
CA ILE A 8 -5.80 1.34 -7.29
C ILE A 8 -4.59 2.10 -6.78
N SER A 9 -4.71 3.43 -6.69
CA SER A 9 -3.75 4.24 -5.95
C SER A 9 -4.31 4.55 -4.57
N ILE A 10 -3.44 4.51 -3.56
CA ILE A 10 -3.81 4.76 -2.17
C ILE A 10 -2.96 5.93 -1.67
N PHE A 11 -3.60 6.96 -1.10
CA PHE A 11 -2.84 7.98 -0.40
C PHE A 11 -2.26 7.41 0.90
N ILE A 12 -0.95 7.48 1.07
CA ILE A 12 -0.26 7.05 2.29
C ILE A 12 0.23 8.28 3.05
N PRO A 13 -0.37 8.61 4.22
CA PRO A 13 -0.05 9.83 4.96
C PRO A 13 1.43 9.95 5.38
N SER A 14 2.09 8.83 5.68
CA SER A 14 3.49 8.83 6.14
C SER A 14 4.49 9.29 5.06
N VAL A 15 4.11 9.19 3.78
CA VAL A 15 4.91 9.69 2.65
C VAL A 15 4.26 10.85 1.92
N ASN A 16 3.05 11.24 2.34
CA ASN A 16 2.27 12.34 1.77
C ASN A 16 2.12 12.24 0.24
N ASP A 17 1.94 11.03 -0.29
CA ASP A 17 1.82 10.76 -1.72
C ASP A 17 0.79 9.65 -1.99
N TYR A 18 0.26 9.64 -3.22
CA TYR A 18 -0.50 8.50 -3.75
C TYR A 18 0.47 7.45 -4.26
N VAL A 19 0.28 6.22 -3.82
CA VAL A 19 1.16 5.11 -4.19
C VAL A 19 0.41 4.07 -5.00
N GLU A 20 1.04 3.62 -6.08
CA GLU A 20 0.65 2.38 -6.77
C GLU A 20 1.50 1.23 -6.20
N VAL A 21 0.84 0.19 -5.70
CA VAL A 21 1.53 -0.99 -5.15
C VAL A 21 1.95 -1.89 -6.31
N VAL A 22 3.25 -1.94 -6.60
CA VAL A 22 3.82 -2.78 -7.68
C VAL A 22 4.28 -4.15 -7.19
N GLY A 23 4.45 -4.30 -5.88
CA GLY A 23 4.75 -5.57 -5.24
C GLY A 23 4.53 -5.49 -3.74
N ALA A 24 4.17 -6.60 -3.11
CA ALA A 24 4.01 -6.68 -1.67
C ALA A 24 4.50 -8.03 -1.15
N LYS A 25 5.11 -8.02 0.04
CA LYS A 25 5.59 -9.21 0.74
C LYS A 25 5.29 -9.08 2.23
N CYS A 26 4.73 -10.12 2.82
CA CYS A 26 4.61 -10.22 4.27
C CYS A 26 5.96 -10.57 4.89
N GLU A 27 6.36 -9.84 5.92
CA GLU A 27 7.58 -10.09 6.69
C GLU A 27 7.25 -10.08 8.18
N VAL A 28 7.93 -10.93 8.96
CA VAL A 28 7.80 -10.96 10.42
C VAL A 28 9.06 -10.35 11.01
N ILE A 29 8.89 -9.29 11.80
CA ILE A 29 9.98 -8.57 12.47
C ILE A 29 9.61 -8.49 13.96
N ASP A 30 10.48 -8.98 14.83
CA ASP A 30 10.27 -9.02 16.29
C ASP A 30 8.92 -9.63 16.72
N GLY A 31 8.50 -10.70 16.03
CA GLY A 31 7.25 -11.41 16.30
C GLY A 31 5.98 -10.70 15.82
N LYS A 32 6.11 -9.54 15.15
CA LYS A 32 4.99 -8.80 14.56
C LYS A 32 5.00 -8.94 13.04
N GLN A 33 3.81 -9.02 12.44
CA GLN A 33 3.65 -9.14 11.00
C GLN A 33 3.55 -7.76 10.36
N PHE A 34 4.39 -7.53 9.35
CA PHE A 34 4.43 -6.34 8.54
C PHE A 34 4.19 -6.68 7.08
N LEU A 35 3.67 -5.73 6.32
CA LEU A 35 3.63 -5.78 4.87
C LEU A 35 4.68 -4.81 4.33
N ARG A 36 5.70 -5.35 3.67
CA ARG A 36 6.64 -4.58 2.85
C ARG A 36 6.02 -4.38 1.48
N MET A 37 5.85 -3.13 1.08
CA MET A 37 5.31 -2.74 -0.21
C MET A 37 6.39 -2.05 -1.03
N VAL A 38 6.53 -2.45 -2.29
CA VAL A 38 7.27 -1.69 -3.29
C VAL A 38 6.25 -0.77 -3.96
N CYS A 39 6.47 0.53 -3.82
CA CYS A 39 5.55 1.54 -4.29
C CYS A 39 6.15 2.29 -5.47
N LYS A 40 5.35 2.46 -6.53
CA LYS A 40 5.67 3.40 -7.59
C LYS A 40 5.17 4.78 -7.15
N THR A 41 6.02 5.49 -6.43
CA THR A 41 5.82 6.92 -6.13
C THR A 41 6.61 7.76 -7.14
N SER A 42 6.47 9.08 -7.05
CA SER A 42 7.33 10.03 -7.74
C SER A 42 8.85 9.87 -7.41
N ILE A 43 9.18 9.11 -6.35
CA ILE A 43 10.54 8.94 -5.81
C ILE A 43 11.03 7.48 -5.78
N GLY A 44 10.15 6.48 -6.00
CA GLY A 44 10.51 5.06 -6.06
C GLY A 44 11.00 4.46 -4.74
N THR A 45 10.16 4.48 -3.69
CA THR A 45 10.54 4.08 -2.33
C THR A 45 9.85 2.77 -1.88
N GLU A 46 10.59 1.89 -1.19
CA GLU A 46 10.00 0.76 -0.45
C GLU A 46 9.42 1.23 0.89
N LEU A 47 8.22 0.76 1.22
CA LEU A 47 7.52 1.10 2.46
C LEU A 47 7.27 -0.14 3.30
N LEU A 48 7.51 -0.02 4.60
CA LEU A 48 7.11 -1.04 5.58
C LEU A 48 5.91 -0.51 6.35
N ILE A 49 4.79 -1.23 6.30
CA ILE A 49 3.52 -0.79 6.88
C ILE A 49 2.87 -1.94 7.66
N ASN A 50 2.14 -1.61 8.74
CA ASN A 50 1.31 -2.62 9.40
C ASN A 50 0.08 -2.93 8.54
N PRO A 51 -0.34 -4.20 8.44
CA PRO A 51 -1.51 -4.57 7.66
C PRO A 51 -2.81 -3.82 8.06
N SER A 52 -2.99 -3.53 9.35
CA SER A 52 -4.14 -2.78 9.87
C SER A 52 -4.19 -1.33 9.36
N ASP A 53 -3.02 -0.70 9.26
CA ASP A 53 -2.90 0.69 8.79
C ASP A 53 -3.22 0.74 7.30
N LEU A 54 -2.71 -0.25 6.54
CA LEU A 54 -3.00 -0.38 5.11
C LEU A 54 -4.49 -0.55 4.84
N GLN A 55 -5.18 -1.40 5.62
CA GLN A 55 -6.63 -1.57 5.48
C GLN A 55 -7.36 -0.24 5.70
N THR A 56 -6.98 0.50 6.75
CA THR A 56 -7.55 1.82 7.04
C THR A 56 -7.32 2.80 5.88
N TYR A 57 -6.14 2.77 5.25
CA TYR A 57 -5.83 3.64 4.12
C TYR A 57 -6.61 3.25 2.86
N PHE A 58 -6.78 1.95 2.59
CA PHE A 58 -7.63 1.50 1.50
C PHE A 58 -9.08 1.97 1.68
N GLU A 59 -9.65 1.80 2.88
CA GLU A 59 -11.04 2.17 3.15
C GLU A 59 -11.30 3.68 3.05
N ARG A 60 -10.30 4.50 3.38
CA ARG A 60 -10.44 5.97 3.46
C ARG A 60 -9.93 6.73 2.24
N TYR A 61 -8.91 6.19 1.57
CA TYR A 61 -8.11 6.93 0.61
C TYR A 61 -7.84 6.20 -0.71
N ALA A 62 -8.39 5.00 -0.92
CA ALA A 62 -8.28 4.34 -2.22
C ALA A 62 -9.06 5.11 -3.28
N VAL A 63 -8.39 5.43 -4.39
CA VAL A 63 -9.01 6.05 -5.57
C VAL A 63 -8.85 5.10 -6.76
N PRO A 64 -9.95 4.67 -7.39
CA PRO A 64 -9.88 3.89 -8.62
C PRO A 64 -9.43 4.78 -9.79
N PHE A 65 -8.59 4.22 -10.67
CA PHE A 65 -8.18 4.82 -11.94
C PHE A 65 -8.81 4.09 -13.13
#